data_AF-A0A932UP26-F1
#
_entry.id   AF-A0A932UP26-F1
#
_cell.length_a   1.000
_cell.length_b   1.000
_cell.length_c   1.000
_cell.angle_alpha   90.00
_cell.angle_beta   90.00
_cell.angle_gamma   90.00
#
_symmetry.space_group_name_H-M   'P 1'
#
loop_
_entity.id
_entity.type
_entity.pdbx_description
1 polymer ?
#
loop_
_entity_poly.entity_id
_entity_poly.type
_entity_poly.pdbx_seq_one_letter_code
_entity_poly.pdbx_strand_id
1 'polypeptide(L)'
;MAHLILFLLLGSLLGSPLPAFSHVILDPELVHGILVEVANSYKESREGPTEAAKAEAIYHLGEKVEELVLLMNQDLTAHGQSDLFARLLVKRLEAYEIKITFSETQKRYMYDLAAFREYLKRAPKGKRAPEARFRVIAQTFYETLGTDPSKLVNTDLPGLMRAVDEEERFLKEYPRDGKTREVRFFLGVDYYRLYKNLKDPDKAKEYKHLSQQALEAVMKQYAGTMEARAAEALLEGLRGSAGN
;
A
#
# COMPACT_ATOMS: atom_id res chain seq x y z
N MET A 1 -14.27 -28.92 -14.88
CA MET A 1 -15.54 -28.16 -14.87
C MET A 1 -16.41 -28.69 -13.75
N ALA A 2 -16.57 -27.92 -12.68
CA ALA A 2 -17.59 -28.11 -11.65
C ALA A 2 -17.66 -26.85 -10.76
N HIS A 3 -18.82 -26.18 -10.81
CA HIS A 3 -19.52 -25.32 -9.84
C HIS A 3 -18.73 -24.23 -9.06
N LEU A 4 -18.93 -22.93 -9.26
CA LEU A 4 -20.14 -22.07 -9.09
C LEU A 4 -20.67 -22.02 -7.64
N ILE A 5 -20.30 -20.96 -6.90
CA ILE A 5 -20.97 -20.46 -5.68
C ILE A 5 -20.97 -18.93 -5.81
N LEU A 6 -22.03 -18.34 -6.37
CA LEU A 6 -23.26 -17.86 -5.72
C LEU A 6 -23.06 -16.51 -5.00
N PHE A 7 -23.24 -15.43 -5.77
CA PHE A 7 -23.58 -14.10 -5.30
C PHE A 7 -25.12 -13.95 -5.26
N LEU A 8 -25.61 -12.97 -4.47
CA LEU A 8 -27.02 -12.54 -4.23
C LEU A 8 -27.62 -13.15 -2.94
N LEU A 9 -28.37 -12.47 -2.06
CA LEU A 9 -29.04 -11.15 -2.04
C LEU A 9 -29.60 -10.96 -0.61
N LEU A 10 -29.61 -9.73 -0.08
CA LEU A 10 -30.65 -9.20 0.81
C LEU A 10 -30.77 -7.72 0.41
N GLY A 11 -31.91 -7.12 0.09
CA GLY A 11 -33.29 -7.42 0.43
C GLY A 11 -33.95 -6.08 0.76
N SER A 12 -34.63 -5.50 -0.22
CA SER A 12 -35.24 -4.16 -0.19
C SER A 12 -36.33 -4.03 0.87
N LEU A 13 -36.37 -2.89 1.59
CA LEU A 13 -37.57 -2.44 2.31
C LEU A 13 -37.66 -0.90 2.32
N LEU A 14 -38.77 -0.43 1.77
CA LEU A 14 -39.51 0.83 2.02
C LEU A 14 -38.89 2.17 1.56
N GLY A 15 -39.61 2.76 0.60
CA GLY A 15 -39.40 4.11 0.12
C GLY A 15 -39.66 5.17 1.18
N SER A 16 -38.66 6.00 1.38
CA SER A 16 -38.79 7.44 1.58
C SER A 16 -37.76 8.04 0.62
N PRO A 17 -38.07 9.06 -0.19
CA PRO A 17 -37.02 9.78 -0.90
C PRO A 17 -36.17 10.45 0.17
N LEU A 18 -35.07 9.78 0.54
CA LEU A 18 -34.02 10.43 1.29
C LEU A 18 -33.58 11.62 0.43
N PRO A 19 -33.45 12.84 0.99
CA PRO A 19 -32.80 13.91 0.26
C PRO A 19 -31.48 13.36 -0.25
N ALA A 20 -31.26 13.47 -1.56
CA ALA A 20 -29.96 13.24 -2.14
C ALA A 20 -29.02 14.32 -1.58
N PHE A 21 -28.54 14.12 -0.37
CA PHE A 21 -27.35 14.76 0.12
C PHE A 21 -26.25 14.29 -0.82
N SER A 22 -25.92 15.14 -1.78
CA SER A 22 -24.59 15.17 -2.36
C SER A 22 -23.62 15.22 -1.18
N HIS A 23 -23.12 14.06 -0.74
CA HIS A 23 -22.02 13.99 0.19
C HIS A 23 -20.80 14.49 -0.57
N VAL A 24 -20.49 15.78 -0.40
CA VAL A 24 -19.25 16.36 -0.92
C VAL A 24 -18.12 15.76 -0.09
N ILE A 25 -17.34 14.88 -0.71
CA ILE A 25 -16.19 14.23 -0.06
C ILE A 25 -14.93 15.05 -0.32
N LEU A 26 -14.73 15.48 -1.57
CA LEU A 26 -13.69 16.43 -1.93
C LEU A 26 -14.11 17.87 -1.62
N ASP A 27 -14.31 18.15 -0.33
CA ASP A 27 -14.73 19.45 0.17
C ASP A 27 -13.67 20.54 -0.13
N PRO A 28 -14.04 21.66 -0.80
CA PRO A 28 -13.08 22.69 -1.18
C PRO A 28 -12.35 23.36 0.00
N GLU A 29 -12.99 23.51 1.16
CA GLU A 29 -12.37 24.13 2.34
C GLU A 29 -11.34 23.18 2.96
N LEU A 30 -11.69 21.90 3.10
CA LEU A 30 -10.78 20.86 3.56
C LEU A 30 -9.57 20.75 2.62
N VAL A 31 -9.81 20.67 1.31
CA VAL A 31 -8.76 20.59 0.30
C VAL A 31 -7.88 21.83 0.31
N HIS A 32 -8.45 23.02 0.48
CA HIS A 32 -7.68 24.25 0.61
C HIS A 32 -6.73 24.20 1.82
N GLY A 33 -7.23 23.75 2.98
CA GLY A 33 -6.40 23.56 4.18
C GLY A 33 -5.22 22.61 3.94
N ILE A 34 -5.47 21.46 3.32
CA ILE A 34 -4.41 20.50 2.99
C ILE A 34 -3.38 21.12 2.02
N LEU A 35 -3.83 21.87 1.01
CA LEU A 35 -2.92 22.53 0.06
C LEU A 35 -2.06 23.62 0.69
N VAL A 36 -2.54 24.31 1.73
CA VAL A 36 -1.74 25.25 2.51
C VAL A 36 -0.65 24.49 3.28
N GLU A 37 -1.00 23.38 3.93
CA GLU A 37 -0.03 22.52 4.63
C GLU A 37 1.02 21.91 3.69
N VAL A 38 0.62 21.49 2.48
CA VAL A 38 1.54 21.05 1.42
C VAL A 38 2.50 22.18 1.04
N ALA A 39 2.00 23.40 0.83
CA ALA A 39 2.84 24.55 0.47
C ALA A 39 3.85 24.90 1.57
N ASN A 40 3.39 24.93 2.83
CA ASN A 40 4.23 25.20 4.00
C ASN A 40 5.31 24.12 4.16
N SER A 41 4.92 22.84 4.12
CA SER A 41 5.85 21.71 4.23
C SER A 41 6.87 21.71 3.09
N TYR A 42 6.45 22.03 1.86
CA TYR A 42 7.35 22.16 0.72
C TYR A 42 8.36 23.30 0.93
N LYS A 43 7.92 24.46 1.40
CA LYS A 43 8.83 25.57 1.72
C LYS A 43 9.82 25.19 2.84
N GLU A 44 9.33 24.63 3.94
CA GLU A 44 10.15 24.23 5.08
C GLU A 44 11.14 23.12 4.75
N SER A 45 10.81 22.21 3.82
CA SER A 45 11.73 21.19 3.33
C SER A 45 13.00 21.75 2.68
N ARG A 46 12.93 23.00 2.21
CA ARG A 46 14.02 23.71 1.52
C ARG A 46 14.70 24.73 2.42
N GLU A 47 13.92 25.45 3.21
CA GLU A 47 14.34 26.62 3.98
C GLU A 47 14.45 26.35 5.49
N GLY A 48 14.12 25.15 5.95
CA GLY A 48 14.15 24.78 7.37
C GLY A 48 15.50 25.06 8.03
N PRO A 49 15.52 25.44 9.32
CA PRO A 49 16.72 25.93 10.01
C PRO A 49 17.78 24.85 10.24
N THR A 50 17.40 23.58 10.17
CA THR A 50 18.30 22.44 10.34
C THR A 50 17.96 21.35 9.33
N GLU A 51 18.91 20.47 9.02
CA GLU A 51 18.64 19.32 8.15
C GLU A 51 17.61 18.37 8.73
N ALA A 52 17.54 18.26 10.07
CA ALA A 52 16.48 17.51 10.75
C ALA A 52 15.10 18.16 10.53
N ALA A 53 14.99 19.48 10.65
CA ALA A 53 13.74 20.20 10.39
C ALA A 53 13.31 20.07 8.91
N LYS A 54 14.26 20.19 7.97
CA LYS A 54 13.99 19.96 6.54
C LYS A 54 13.50 18.53 6.29
N ALA A 55 14.14 17.53 6.90
CA ALA A 55 13.70 16.14 6.76
C ALA A 55 12.28 15.94 7.32
N GLU A 56 11.97 16.43 8.52
CA GLU A 56 10.60 16.30 9.06
C GLU A 56 9.57 17.03 8.20
N ALA A 57 9.90 18.19 7.61
CA ALA A 57 9.03 18.87 6.66
C ALA A 57 8.79 18.04 5.36
N ILE A 58 9.80 17.32 4.87
CA ILE A 58 9.64 16.37 3.76
C ILE A 58 8.69 15.23 4.15
N TYR A 59 8.81 14.72 5.36
CA TYR A 59 7.90 13.68 5.84
C TYR A 59 6.45 14.19 5.89
N HIS A 60 6.22 15.37 6.46
CA HIS A 60 4.89 15.99 6.53
C HIS A 60 4.32 16.32 5.15
N LEU A 61 5.16 16.73 4.20
CA LEU A 61 4.76 16.89 2.80
C LEU A 61 4.15 15.59 2.25
N GLY A 62 4.82 14.46 2.47
CA GLY A 62 4.31 13.14 2.07
C GLY A 62 2.97 12.79 2.71
N GLU A 63 2.82 13.01 4.01
CA GLU A 63 1.57 12.73 4.74
C GLU A 63 0.39 13.53 4.18
N LYS A 64 0.59 14.82 3.91
CA LYS A 64 -0.48 15.70 3.41
C LYS A 64 -0.87 15.37 1.97
N VAL A 65 0.09 14.91 1.16
CA VAL A 65 -0.21 14.39 -0.19
C VAL A 65 -1.01 13.09 -0.12
N GLU A 66 -0.65 12.16 0.77
CA GLU A 66 -1.43 10.93 0.96
C GLU A 66 -2.86 11.22 1.43
N GLU A 67 -3.03 12.16 2.36
CA GLU A 67 -4.33 12.62 2.84
C GLU A 67 -5.19 13.17 1.69
N LEU A 68 -4.60 14.01 0.83
CA LEU A 68 -5.28 14.54 -0.35
C LEU A 68 -5.66 13.45 -1.35
N VAL A 69 -4.75 12.50 -1.62
CA VAL A 69 -5.01 11.37 -2.52
C VAL A 69 -6.09 10.44 -1.97
N LEU A 70 -6.17 10.28 -0.65
CA LEU A 70 -7.25 9.54 -0.01
C LEU A 70 -8.59 10.19 -0.28
N LEU A 71 -8.72 11.51 -0.07
CA LEU A 71 -9.95 12.25 -0.35
C LEU A 71 -10.33 12.18 -1.83
N MET A 72 -9.36 12.37 -2.74
CA MET A 72 -9.59 12.24 -4.18
C MET A 72 -10.11 10.85 -4.57
N ASN A 73 -9.62 9.80 -3.93
CA ASN A 73 -10.06 8.42 -4.19
C ASN A 73 -11.43 8.10 -3.57
N GLN A 74 -11.73 8.65 -2.40
CA GLN A 74 -13.06 8.52 -1.80
C GLN A 74 -14.12 9.23 -2.65
N ASP A 75 -13.80 10.43 -3.14
CA ASP A 75 -14.68 11.20 -4.03
C ASP A 75 -14.90 10.48 -5.36
N LEU A 76 -13.82 9.99 -5.99
CA LEU A 76 -13.88 9.13 -7.18
C LEU A 76 -14.78 7.91 -6.98
N THR A 77 -14.74 7.29 -5.79
CA THR A 77 -15.55 6.11 -5.46
C THR A 77 -17.03 6.47 -5.32
N ALA A 78 -17.34 7.64 -4.76
CA ALA A 78 -18.70 8.12 -4.57
C ALA A 78 -19.33 8.66 -5.87
N HIS A 79 -18.55 9.37 -6.69
CA HIS A 79 -19.08 10.20 -7.79
C HIS A 79 -18.55 9.82 -9.18
N GLY A 80 -17.57 8.91 -9.28
CA GLY A 80 -17.01 8.44 -10.55
C GLY A 80 -15.93 9.35 -11.16
N GLN A 81 -15.41 8.97 -12.34
CA GLN A 81 -14.17 9.49 -12.94
C GLN A 81 -14.25 10.92 -13.53
N SER A 82 -15.31 11.69 -13.29
CA SER A 82 -15.60 12.92 -14.06
C SER A 82 -15.31 14.23 -13.32
N ASP A 83 -14.32 14.28 -12.43
CA ASP A 83 -14.07 15.51 -11.68
C ASP A 83 -12.94 16.38 -12.29
N LEU A 84 -13.32 17.57 -12.78
CA LEU A 84 -12.39 18.62 -13.19
C LEU A 84 -11.55 19.08 -12.00
N PHE A 85 -12.12 19.09 -10.79
CA PHE A 85 -11.44 19.56 -9.59
C PHE A 85 -10.28 18.65 -9.21
N ALA A 86 -10.46 17.33 -9.17
CA ALA A 86 -9.36 16.37 -9.02
C ALA A 86 -8.20 16.58 -10.01
N ARG A 87 -8.48 16.88 -11.29
CA ARG A 87 -7.45 17.18 -12.30
C ARG A 87 -6.71 18.50 -12.02
N LEU A 88 -7.41 19.52 -11.55
CA LEU A 88 -6.81 20.78 -11.11
C LEU A 88 -5.90 20.56 -9.89
N LEU A 89 -6.28 19.68 -8.96
CA LEU A 89 -5.44 19.32 -7.81
C LEU A 89 -4.15 18.63 -8.24
N VAL A 90 -4.22 17.64 -9.14
CA VAL A 90 -3.02 17.01 -9.71
C VAL A 90 -2.11 18.08 -10.33
N LYS A 91 -2.67 18.98 -11.15
CA LYS A 91 -1.88 20.03 -11.80
C LYS A 91 -1.24 20.99 -10.80
N ARG A 92 -1.94 21.32 -9.71
CA ARG A 92 -1.42 22.18 -8.66
C ARG A 92 -0.25 21.54 -7.90
N LEU A 93 -0.31 20.22 -7.67
CA LEU A 93 0.73 19.49 -6.96
C LEU A 93 2.03 19.35 -7.75
N GLU A 94 1.97 19.40 -9.08
CA GLU A 94 3.18 19.45 -9.93
C GLU A 94 4.08 20.64 -9.59
N ALA A 95 3.51 21.77 -9.13
CA ALA A 95 4.28 22.95 -8.71
C ALA A 95 5.16 22.70 -7.47
N TYR A 96 4.87 21.63 -6.72
CA TYR A 96 5.63 21.17 -5.56
C TYR A 96 6.45 19.91 -5.87
N GLU A 97 6.67 19.62 -7.15
CA GLU A 97 7.42 18.44 -7.61
C GLU A 97 6.77 17.10 -7.16
N ILE A 98 5.47 17.12 -6.84
CA ILE A 98 4.70 15.95 -6.43
C ILE A 98 3.97 15.37 -7.63
N LYS A 99 4.18 14.07 -7.87
CA LYS A 99 3.54 13.34 -8.96
C LYS A 99 2.39 12.49 -8.44
N ILE A 100 1.18 12.77 -8.95
CA ILE A 100 0.02 11.91 -8.80
C ILE A 100 -0.41 11.43 -10.17
N THR A 101 -0.66 10.12 -10.30
CA THR A 101 -1.15 9.52 -11.53
C THR A 101 -2.45 8.78 -11.31
N PHE A 102 -3.37 8.83 -12.28
CA PHE A 102 -4.54 7.96 -12.28
C PHE A 102 -4.16 6.58 -12.85
N SER A 103 -4.41 5.51 -12.08
CA SER A 103 -4.24 4.14 -12.53
C SER A 103 -5.54 3.64 -13.14
N GLU A 104 -5.54 3.41 -14.45
CA GLU A 104 -6.69 2.83 -15.16
C GLU A 104 -6.98 1.39 -14.71
N THR A 105 -5.95 0.65 -14.31
CA THR A 105 -6.10 -0.73 -13.83
C THR A 105 -6.71 -0.79 -12.44
N GLN A 106 -6.24 0.08 -11.52
CA GLN A 106 -6.74 0.11 -10.14
C GLN A 106 -7.93 1.06 -9.95
N LYS A 107 -8.29 1.82 -11.00
CA LYS A 107 -9.35 2.85 -10.99
C LYS A 107 -9.23 3.80 -9.80
N ARG A 108 -8.02 4.31 -9.56
CA ARG A 108 -7.70 5.21 -8.44
C ARG A 108 -6.50 6.10 -8.74
N TYR A 109 -6.42 7.24 -8.07
CA TYR A 109 -5.23 8.09 -7.99
C TYR A 109 -4.15 7.44 -7.11
N MET A 110 -2.90 7.54 -7.57
CA MET A 110 -1.72 6.97 -6.94
C MET A 110 -0.65 8.04 -6.78
N TYR A 111 -0.04 8.08 -5.58
CA TYR A 111 1.13 8.89 -5.26
C TYR A 111 2.38 8.00 -5.25
N ASP A 112 3.48 8.46 -5.83
CA ASP A 112 4.74 7.70 -5.96
C ASP A 112 5.58 7.62 -4.67
N LEU A 113 5.08 8.22 -3.57
CA LEU A 113 5.74 8.31 -2.27
C LEU A 113 7.11 8.99 -2.33
N ALA A 114 7.36 9.88 -3.30
CA ALA A 114 8.67 10.52 -3.50
C ALA A 114 9.18 11.23 -2.24
N ALA A 115 8.29 11.89 -1.47
CA ALA A 115 8.67 12.58 -0.25
C ALA A 115 9.14 11.60 0.84
N PHE A 116 8.45 10.47 1.05
CA PHE A 116 8.90 9.45 2.01
C PHE A 116 10.23 8.81 1.59
N ARG A 117 10.43 8.57 0.29
CA ARG A 117 11.71 8.06 -0.23
C ARG A 117 12.84 9.07 0.01
N GLU A 118 12.58 10.35 -0.18
CA GLU A 118 13.54 11.42 0.10
C GLU A 118 13.80 11.57 1.61
N TYR A 119 12.78 11.48 2.45
CA TYR A 119 12.93 11.44 3.92
C TYR A 119 13.90 10.33 4.33
N LEU A 120 13.72 9.12 3.81
CA LEU A 120 14.57 7.97 4.15
C LEU A 120 16.02 8.12 3.69
N LYS A 121 16.28 8.90 2.64
CA LYS A 121 17.66 9.24 2.23
C LYS A 121 18.31 10.21 3.21
N ARG A 122 17.56 11.22 3.69
CA ARG A 122 18.09 12.28 4.57
C ARG A 122 18.15 11.86 6.04
N ALA A 123 17.17 11.10 6.49
CA ALA A 123 17.00 10.66 7.87
C ALA A 123 16.72 9.13 7.92
N PRO A 124 17.65 8.27 7.48
CA PRO A 124 17.44 6.82 7.39
C PRO A 124 17.17 6.13 8.74
N LYS A 125 17.54 6.79 9.84
CA LYS A 125 17.28 6.39 11.24
C LYS A 125 16.48 7.46 12.01
N GLY A 126 15.80 8.35 11.28
CA GLY A 126 14.97 9.40 11.86
C GLY A 126 13.78 8.83 12.61
N LYS A 127 13.12 9.67 13.42
CA LYS A 127 11.97 9.26 14.25
C LYS A 127 10.84 8.66 13.40
N ARG A 128 10.66 9.12 12.16
CA ARG A 128 9.63 8.67 11.22
C ARG A 128 10.10 7.58 10.26
N ALA A 129 11.34 7.09 10.39
CA ALA A 129 11.89 6.09 9.48
C ALA A 129 11.07 4.78 9.42
N PRO A 130 10.55 4.22 10.55
CA PRO A 130 9.69 3.05 10.47
C PRO A 130 8.43 3.33 9.65
N GLU A 131 7.75 4.44 9.93
CA GLU A 131 6.52 4.82 9.26
C GLU A 131 6.70 5.06 7.75
N ALA A 132 7.79 5.75 7.37
CA ALA A 132 8.12 6.01 5.97
C ALA A 132 8.52 4.72 5.23
N ARG A 133 9.31 3.85 5.85
CA ARG A 133 9.67 2.54 5.25
C ARG A 133 8.45 1.67 5.05
N PHE A 134 7.58 1.59 6.06
CA PHE A 134 6.36 0.80 5.96
C PHE A 134 5.49 1.24 4.77
N ARG A 135 5.31 2.56 4.54
CA ARG A 135 4.56 3.07 3.39
C ARG A 135 5.16 2.61 2.06
N VAL A 136 6.48 2.71 1.92
CA VAL A 136 7.19 2.26 0.71
C VAL A 136 7.07 0.75 0.50
N ILE A 137 7.20 -0.05 1.57
CA ILE A 137 6.99 -1.50 1.54
C ILE A 137 5.55 -1.81 1.09
N ALA A 138 4.56 -1.23 1.76
CA ALA A 138 3.14 -1.47 1.48
C ALA A 138 2.78 -1.10 0.03
N GLN A 139 3.25 0.06 -0.46
CA GLN A 139 3.08 0.43 -1.87
C GLN A 139 3.67 -0.63 -2.80
N THR A 140 4.93 -1.01 -2.59
CA THR A 140 5.63 -1.98 -3.44
C THR A 140 4.91 -3.33 -3.44
N PHE A 141 4.44 -3.77 -2.28
CA PHE A 141 3.68 -5.00 -2.13
C PHE A 141 2.38 -4.95 -2.96
N TYR A 142 1.53 -3.94 -2.75
CA TYR A 142 0.23 -3.86 -3.42
C TYR A 142 0.33 -3.53 -4.93
N GLU A 143 1.36 -2.81 -5.37
CA GLU A 143 1.57 -2.51 -6.79
C GLU A 143 2.00 -3.75 -7.59
N THR A 144 2.62 -4.72 -6.91
CA THR A 144 3.17 -5.92 -7.54
C THR A 144 2.35 -7.18 -7.28
N LEU A 145 1.39 -7.12 -6.35
CA LEU A 145 0.44 -8.18 -6.07
C LEU A 145 -0.71 -8.15 -7.08
N GLY A 146 -0.81 -9.20 -7.90
CA GLY A 146 -1.94 -9.42 -8.81
C GLY A 146 -3.11 -10.15 -8.16
N THR A 147 -4.15 -10.40 -8.95
CA THR A 147 -5.27 -11.27 -8.55
C THR A 147 -4.84 -12.71 -8.28
N ASP A 148 -3.82 -13.18 -9.01
CA ASP A 148 -3.14 -14.43 -8.75
C ASP A 148 -1.84 -14.11 -7.98
N PRO A 149 -1.76 -14.46 -6.68
CA PRO A 149 -0.60 -14.18 -5.85
C PRO A 149 0.64 -14.98 -6.26
N SER A 150 0.57 -15.91 -7.21
CA SER A 150 1.74 -16.59 -7.76
C SER A 150 2.40 -15.84 -8.92
N LYS A 151 1.73 -14.85 -9.51
CA LYS A 151 2.24 -14.13 -10.69
C LYS A 151 3.04 -12.89 -10.29
N LEU A 152 4.07 -12.59 -11.07
CA LEU A 152 4.78 -11.32 -10.99
C LEU A 152 4.05 -10.28 -11.84
N VAL A 153 3.52 -9.25 -11.19
CA VAL A 153 2.86 -8.11 -11.83
C VAL A 153 3.71 -6.87 -11.57
N ASN A 154 3.99 -6.07 -12.60
CA ASN A 154 4.79 -4.84 -12.49
C ASN A 154 6.14 -5.01 -11.76
N THR A 155 6.69 -6.23 -11.75
CA THR A 155 7.95 -6.59 -11.10
C THR A 155 8.57 -7.79 -11.81
N ASP A 156 9.82 -8.07 -11.47
CA ASP A 156 10.58 -9.24 -11.89
C ASP A 156 11.17 -9.95 -10.66
N LEU A 157 11.84 -11.09 -10.87
CA LEU A 157 12.46 -11.85 -9.77
C LEU A 157 13.45 -10.99 -8.95
N PRO A 158 14.40 -10.25 -9.57
CA PRO A 158 15.27 -9.33 -8.82
C PRO A 158 14.51 -8.27 -8.03
N GLY A 159 13.43 -7.71 -8.58
CA GLY A 159 12.55 -6.76 -7.90
C GLY A 159 11.88 -7.35 -6.67
N LEU A 160 11.35 -8.57 -6.79
CA LEU A 160 10.76 -9.31 -5.68
C LEU A 160 11.80 -9.63 -4.59
N MET A 161 13.02 -10.04 -4.97
CA MET A 161 14.09 -10.26 -3.99
C MET A 161 14.45 -8.99 -3.22
N ARG A 162 14.50 -7.82 -3.89
CA ARG A 162 14.73 -6.54 -3.21
C ARG A 162 13.58 -6.16 -2.25
N ALA A 163 12.34 -6.52 -2.58
CA ALA A 163 11.20 -6.30 -1.70
C ALA A 163 11.34 -7.14 -0.42
N VAL A 164 11.64 -8.44 -0.57
CA VAL A 164 11.95 -9.35 0.54
C VAL A 164 13.08 -8.81 1.41
N ASP A 165 14.20 -8.37 0.81
CA ASP A 165 15.33 -7.81 1.57
C ASP A 165 14.92 -6.56 2.40
N GLU A 166 14.03 -5.71 1.86
CA GLU A 166 13.51 -4.54 2.59
C GLU A 166 12.60 -4.95 3.75
N GLU A 167 11.73 -5.94 3.55
CA GLU A 167 10.83 -6.45 4.57
C GLU A 167 11.58 -7.13 5.71
N GLU A 168 12.57 -7.98 5.40
CA GLU A 168 13.46 -8.58 6.38
C GLU A 168 14.23 -7.53 7.17
N ARG A 169 14.78 -6.52 6.47
CA ARG A 169 15.46 -5.39 7.10
C ARG A 169 14.52 -4.64 8.04
N PHE A 170 13.29 -4.37 7.62
CA PHE A 170 12.31 -3.69 8.46
C PHE A 170 12.03 -4.47 9.74
N LEU A 171 11.79 -5.78 9.64
CA LEU A 171 11.52 -6.63 10.80
C LEU A 171 12.72 -6.75 11.74
N LYS A 172 13.95 -6.65 11.21
CA LYS A 172 15.18 -6.65 11.99
C LYS A 172 15.43 -5.33 12.70
N GLU A 173 15.23 -4.20 12.02
CA GLU A 173 15.49 -2.87 12.55
C GLU A 173 14.40 -2.40 13.52
N TYR A 174 13.15 -2.81 13.29
CA TYR A 174 11.97 -2.33 14.05
C TYR A 174 11.13 -3.49 14.63
N PRO A 175 11.70 -4.42 15.42
CA PRO A 175 11.03 -5.65 15.84
C PRO A 175 9.82 -5.44 16.76
N ARG A 176 9.64 -4.23 17.31
CA ARG A 176 8.53 -3.85 18.20
C ARG A 176 7.55 -2.85 17.56
N ASP A 177 7.74 -2.51 16.29
CA ASP A 177 6.85 -1.59 15.60
C ASP A 177 5.47 -2.23 15.37
N GLY A 178 4.41 -1.42 15.47
CA GLY A 178 3.03 -1.87 15.30
C GLY A 178 2.75 -2.45 13.91
N LYS A 179 3.54 -2.09 12.90
CA LYS A 179 3.43 -2.53 11.51
C LYS A 179 4.18 -3.82 11.20
N THR A 180 4.91 -4.38 12.17
CA THR A 180 5.63 -5.65 11.97
C THR A 180 4.70 -6.81 11.62
N ARG A 181 3.45 -6.78 12.09
CA ARG A 181 2.43 -7.77 11.72
C ARG A 181 2.17 -7.76 10.22
N GLU A 182 1.85 -6.61 9.67
CA GLU A 182 1.54 -6.44 8.25
C GLU A 182 2.75 -6.80 7.39
N VAL A 183 3.95 -6.38 7.81
CA VAL A 183 5.19 -6.73 7.09
C VAL A 183 5.50 -8.22 7.13
N ARG A 184 5.21 -8.92 8.25
CA ARG A 184 5.33 -10.40 8.30
C ARG A 184 4.39 -11.10 7.34
N PHE A 185 3.18 -10.57 7.15
CA PHE A 185 2.26 -11.08 6.15
C PHE A 185 2.79 -10.85 4.73
N PHE A 186 3.23 -9.64 4.40
CA PHE A 186 3.82 -9.33 3.09
C PHE A 186 4.99 -10.28 2.77
N LEU A 187 5.91 -10.44 3.73
CA LEU A 187 7.05 -11.33 3.61
C LEU A 187 6.65 -12.80 3.36
N GLY A 188 5.63 -13.31 4.05
CA GLY A 188 5.13 -14.66 3.82
C GLY A 188 4.57 -14.87 2.42
N VAL A 189 3.89 -13.85 1.87
CA VAL A 189 3.37 -13.84 0.49
C VAL A 189 4.50 -13.69 -0.53
N ASP A 190 5.49 -12.86 -0.28
CA ASP A 190 6.61 -12.65 -1.19
C ASP A 190 7.56 -13.87 -1.23
N TYR A 191 7.72 -14.59 -0.12
CA TYR A 191 8.32 -15.92 -0.12
C TYR A 191 7.52 -16.94 -0.95
N TYR A 192 6.19 -16.92 -0.86
CA TYR A 192 5.35 -17.78 -1.70
C TYR A 192 5.58 -17.47 -3.19
N ARG A 193 5.66 -16.18 -3.54
CA ARG A 193 5.94 -15.71 -4.91
C ARG A 193 7.32 -16.14 -5.39
N LEU A 194 8.34 -16.05 -4.55
CA LEU A 194 9.69 -16.54 -4.88
C LEU A 194 9.69 -18.05 -5.12
N TYR A 195 9.06 -18.83 -4.24
CA TYR A 195 8.89 -20.27 -4.44
C TYR A 195 8.26 -20.60 -5.81
N LYS A 196 7.21 -19.88 -6.22
CA LYS A 196 6.49 -20.15 -7.47
C LYS A 196 7.25 -19.74 -8.73
N ASN A 197 8.20 -18.82 -8.64
CA ASN A 197 8.85 -18.23 -9.82
C ASN A 197 10.34 -18.56 -9.96
N LEU A 198 10.99 -19.07 -8.91
CA LEU A 198 12.38 -19.50 -8.97
C LEU A 198 12.55 -20.79 -9.78
N LYS A 199 13.60 -20.83 -10.59
CA LYS A 199 13.97 -22.00 -11.41
C LYS A 199 14.88 -22.98 -10.67
N ASP A 200 15.60 -22.49 -9.66
CA ASP A 200 16.48 -23.30 -8.82
C ASP A 200 15.62 -24.06 -7.80
N PRO A 201 15.54 -25.41 -7.87
CA PRO A 201 14.64 -26.20 -7.04
C PRO A 201 15.01 -26.17 -5.56
N ASP A 202 16.30 -26.06 -5.22
CA ASP A 202 16.75 -26.05 -3.83
C ASP A 202 16.35 -24.73 -3.17
N LYS A 203 16.59 -23.60 -3.86
CA LYS A 203 16.13 -22.29 -3.40
C LYS A 203 14.62 -22.18 -3.36
N ALA A 204 13.91 -22.74 -4.35
CA ALA A 204 12.46 -22.75 -4.36
C ALA A 204 11.91 -23.51 -3.13
N LYS A 205 12.53 -24.64 -2.76
CA LYS A 205 12.16 -25.41 -1.56
C LYS A 205 12.43 -24.64 -0.27
N GLU A 206 13.53 -23.90 -0.20
CA GLU A 206 13.83 -23.02 0.93
C GLU A 206 12.74 -21.95 1.10
N TYR A 207 12.42 -21.20 0.04
CA TYR A 207 11.36 -20.18 0.09
C TYR A 207 9.97 -20.76 0.34
N LYS A 208 9.70 -21.99 -0.11
CA LYS A 208 8.48 -22.70 0.27
C LYS A 208 8.40 -22.86 1.79
N HIS A 209 9.49 -23.29 2.42
CA HIS A 209 9.52 -23.48 3.87
C HIS A 209 9.39 -22.15 4.62
N LEU A 210 10.12 -21.13 4.20
CA LEU A 210 10.04 -19.79 4.79
C LEU A 210 8.62 -19.19 4.67
N SER A 211 7.97 -19.36 3.51
CA SER A 211 6.58 -18.95 3.31
C SER A 211 5.63 -19.68 4.25
N GLN A 212 5.76 -21.01 4.37
CA GLN A 212 4.94 -21.81 5.29
C GLN A 212 5.06 -21.30 6.73
N GLN A 213 6.30 -21.14 7.22
CA GLN A 213 6.55 -20.66 8.57
C GLN A 213 5.97 -19.26 8.83
N ALA A 214 6.17 -18.33 7.89
CA ALA A 214 5.68 -16.96 8.02
C ALA A 214 4.14 -16.91 8.03
N LEU A 215 3.49 -17.61 7.11
CA LEU A 215 2.02 -17.64 6.99
C LEU A 215 1.36 -18.38 8.16
N GLU A 216 1.95 -19.48 8.65
CA GLU A 216 1.48 -20.17 9.86
C GLU A 216 1.58 -19.28 11.11
N ALA A 217 2.67 -18.51 11.22
CA ALA A 217 2.82 -17.53 12.29
C ALA A 217 1.75 -16.43 12.23
N VAL A 218 1.43 -15.93 11.02
CA VAL A 218 0.34 -14.98 10.79
C VAL A 218 -1.01 -15.55 11.21
N MET A 219 -1.33 -16.78 10.79
CA MET A 219 -2.58 -17.44 11.19
C MET A 219 -2.71 -17.60 12.71
N LYS A 220 -1.63 -18.02 13.37
CA LYS A 220 -1.64 -18.26 14.82
C LYS A 220 -1.73 -16.96 15.63
N GLN A 221 -1.00 -15.93 15.22
CA GLN A 221 -0.89 -14.69 15.99
C GLN A 221 -2.06 -13.73 15.71
N TYR A 222 -2.70 -13.84 14.54
CA TYR A 222 -3.68 -12.86 14.07
C TYR A 222 -4.99 -13.52 13.61
N ALA A 223 -5.43 -14.55 14.34
CA ALA A 223 -6.66 -15.29 14.02
C ALA A 223 -7.89 -14.36 13.88
N GLY A 224 -8.73 -14.65 12.88
CA GLY A 224 -9.95 -13.88 12.59
C GLY A 224 -9.77 -12.65 11.69
N THR A 225 -8.53 -12.30 11.33
CA THR A 225 -8.23 -11.21 10.40
C THR A 225 -8.34 -11.63 8.94
N MET A 226 -8.39 -10.66 8.01
CA MET A 226 -8.37 -10.96 6.57
C MET A 226 -7.02 -11.55 6.15
N GLU A 227 -5.93 -11.08 6.75
CA GLU A 227 -4.57 -11.57 6.53
C GLU A 227 -4.45 -13.06 6.93
N ALA A 228 -5.06 -13.46 8.05
CA ALA A 228 -5.09 -14.87 8.45
C ALA A 228 -5.88 -15.74 7.45
N ARG A 229 -7.01 -15.26 6.92
CA ARG A 229 -7.77 -15.97 5.88
C ARG A 229 -7.01 -16.07 4.56
N ALA A 230 -6.32 -15.00 4.16
CA ALA A 230 -5.46 -15.01 2.99
C ALA A 230 -4.28 -15.96 3.15
N ALA A 231 -3.66 -15.99 4.35
CA ALA A 231 -2.60 -16.92 4.69
C ALA A 231 -3.05 -18.37 4.63
N GLU A 232 -4.26 -18.68 5.11
CA GLU A 232 -4.86 -20.02 5.03
C GLU A 232 -4.99 -20.49 3.58
N ALA A 233 -5.58 -19.68 2.70
CA ALA A 233 -5.73 -20.02 1.28
C ALA A 233 -4.38 -20.27 0.58
N LEU A 234 -3.34 -19.49 0.91
CA LEU A 234 -2.00 -19.68 0.37
C LEU A 234 -1.33 -20.96 0.89
N LEU A 235 -1.52 -21.28 2.17
CA LEU A 235 -1.02 -22.52 2.78
C LEU A 235 -1.67 -23.76 2.15
N GLU A 236 -2.96 -23.71 1.83
CA GLU A 236 -3.61 -24.77 1.06
C GLU A 236 -2.98 -24.95 -0.33
N GLY A 237 -2.71 -23.84 -1.04
CA GLY A 237 -1.99 -23.87 -2.32
C GLY A 237 -0.58 -24.46 -2.23
N LEU A 238 0.13 -24.26 -1.11
CA LEU A 238 1.44 -24.85 -0.85
C LEU A 238 1.38 -26.36 -0.59
N ARG A 239 0.30 -26.84 0.05
CA ARG A 239 0.04 -28.26 0.33
C ARG A 239 -0.38 -29.02 -0.93
N GLY A 240 -1.26 -28.43 -1.75
CA GLY A 240 -1.69 -29.03 -3.03
C GLY A 240 -0.57 -29.19 -4.06
N SER A 241 0.54 -28.45 -3.92
CA SER A 241 1.72 -28.56 -4.79
C SER A 241 2.69 -29.70 -4.40
N ALA A 242 2.39 -30.48 -3.35
CA ALA A 242 3.23 -31.61 -2.90
C ALA A 242 2.83 -32.96 -3.53
N GLY A 243 1.87 -32.97 -4.46
CA GLY A 243 1.28 -34.19 -5.05
C GLY A 243 1.49 -34.41 -6.55
N ASN A 244 2.41 -33.68 -7.20
CA ASN A 244 2.80 -33.91 -8.60
C ASN A 244 4.31 -34.09 -8.73
#